data_AF-A0A7X7ZQM5-F1
#
_entry.id   AF-A0A7X7ZQM5-F1
#
_cell.length_a   1.000
_cell.length_b   1.000
_cell.length_c   1.000
_cell.angle_alpha   90.00
_cell.angle_beta   90.00
_cell.angle_gamma   90.00
#
_symmetry.space_group_name_H-M   'P 1'
#
loop_
_entity.id
_entity.type
_entity.pdbx_description
1 polymer ?
#
loop_
_entity_poly.entity_id
_entity_poly.type
_entity_poly.pdbx_seq_one_letter_code
_entity_poly.pdbx_strand_id
1 'polypeptide(L)' 'MSAISGFFSWLFGSRQGVLALIVGGILFFMLVAYILEKKTRQRYFNHKKNEDDIDLFDDEDDESGWSGFDEDNK' A
#
# COMPACT_ATOMS: atom_id res chain seq x y z
N MET A 1 -34.15 -1.13 -17.24
CA MET A 1 -33.30 -0.79 -18.42
C MET A 1 -33.20 0.71 -18.68
N SER A 2 -34.28 1.51 -18.59
CA SER A 2 -34.24 2.96 -18.91
C SER A 2 -33.48 3.83 -17.88
N ALA A 3 -33.65 3.58 -16.58
CA ALA A 3 -33.03 4.41 -15.54
C ALA A 3 -31.48 4.36 -15.53
N ILE A 4 -30.91 3.20 -15.84
CA ILE A 4 -29.45 3.01 -15.89
C ILE A 4 -28.83 3.82 -17.05
N SER A 5 -29.44 3.81 -18.25
CA SER A 5 -28.87 4.54 -19.39
C SER A 5 -28.99 6.06 -19.21
N GLY A 6 -30.09 6.53 -18.62
CA GLY A 6 -30.26 7.94 -18.25
C GLY A 6 -29.21 8.40 -17.23
N PHE A 7 -28.88 7.56 -16.25
CA PHE A 7 -27.83 7.85 -15.29
C PHE A 7 -26.45 7.94 -15.94
N PHE A 8 -26.07 6.97 -16.79
CA PHE A 8 -24.77 7.01 -17.48
C PHE A 8 -24.66 8.18 -18.47
N SER A 9 -25.74 8.51 -19.18
CA SER A 9 -25.76 9.67 -20.08
C SER A 9 -25.59 10.98 -19.32
N TRP A 10 -26.14 11.10 -18.12
CA TRP A 10 -25.94 12.26 -17.26
C TRP A 10 -24.52 12.29 -16.65
N LEU A 11 -24.03 11.14 -16.19
CA LEU A 11 -22.73 10.98 -15.54
C LEU A 11 -21.57 11.36 -16.48
N PHE A 12 -21.67 11.02 -17.77
CA PHE A 12 -20.64 11.32 -18.77
C PHE A 12 -20.95 12.51 -19.68
N GLY A 13 -22.23 12.89 -19.81
CA GLY A 13 -22.64 14.00 -20.68
C GLY A 13 -22.63 15.37 -20.00
N SER A 14 -22.55 15.43 -18.67
CA SER A 14 -22.56 16.69 -17.92
C SER A 14 -21.26 16.94 -17.16
N ARG A 15 -20.83 18.21 -17.11
CA ARG A 15 -19.62 18.63 -16.38
C ARG A 15 -19.71 18.31 -14.88
N GLN A 16 -20.92 18.35 -14.31
CA GLN A 16 -21.19 17.97 -12.93
C GLN A 16 -21.12 16.46 -12.71
N GLY A 17 -21.62 15.65 -13.65
CA GLY A 17 -21.53 14.20 -13.60
C GLY A 17 -20.08 13.70 -13.59
N VAL A 18 -19.23 14.29 -14.45
CA VAL A 18 -17.79 13.96 -14.50
C VAL A 18 -17.08 14.32 -13.19
N LEU A 19 -17.40 15.49 -12.60
CA LEU A 19 -16.88 15.87 -11.28
C LEU A 19 -17.28 14.87 -10.19
N ALA A 20 -18.55 14.45 -10.17
CA ALA A 20 -19.03 13.44 -9.24
C ALA A 20 -18.34 12.08 -9.45
N LEU A 21 -18.01 11.72 -10.70
CA LEU A 21 -17.25 10.51 -11.02
C LEU A 21 -15.82 10.57 -10.49
N ILE A 22 -15.14 11.71 -10.62
CA ILE A 22 -13.78 11.89 -10.08
C ILE A 22 -13.79 11.81 -8.55
N VAL A 23 -14.68 12.57 -7.90
CA VAL A 23 -14.78 12.56 -6.43
C VAL A 23 -15.18 11.17 -5.92
N GLY A 24 -16.14 10.51 -6.58
CA GLY A 24 -16.53 9.14 -6.27
C GLY A 24 -15.39 8.15 -6.46
N GLY A 25 -14.59 8.29 -7.51
CA GLY A 25 -13.40 7.47 -7.75
C GLY A 25 -12.33 7.65 -6.69
N ILE A 26 -12.05 8.89 -6.28
CA ILE A 26 -11.09 9.20 -5.21
C ILE A 26 -11.55 8.59 -3.89
N LEU A 27 -12.82 8.78 -3.51
CA LEU A 27 -13.37 8.20 -2.29
C LEU A 27 -13.37 6.67 -2.33
N PHE A 28 -13.65 6.08 -3.49
CA PHE A 28 -13.58 4.63 -3.68
C PHE A 28 -12.15 4.11 -3.50
N PHE A 29 -11.17 4.75 -4.13
CA PHE A 29 -9.76 4.41 -3.94
C PHE A 29 -9.31 4.59 -2.50
N MET A 30 -9.73 5.67 -1.84
CA MET A 30 -9.45 5.92 -0.43
C MET A 30 -10.06 4.84 0.48
N LEU A 31 -11.28 4.40 0.18
CA LEU A 31 -11.94 3.30 0.91
C LEU A 31 -11.19 1.97 0.71
N VAL A 32 -10.79 1.66 -0.52
CA VAL A 32 -10.01 0.45 -0.83
C VAL A 32 -8.65 0.50 -0.13
N ALA A 33 -7.96 1.63 -0.16
CA ALA A 33 -6.71 1.85 0.54
C ALA A 33 -6.89 1.67 2.06
N TYR A 34 -7.96 2.21 2.64
CA TYR A 34 -8.28 2.05 4.06
C TYR A 34 -8.56 0.58 4.44
N ILE A 35 -9.29 -0.16 3.59
CA ILE A 35 -9.54 -1.60 3.82
C ILE A 35 -8.23 -2.38 3.72
N LEU A 36 -7.39 -2.09 2.73
CA LEU A 36 -6.08 -2.70 2.58
C LEU A 36 -5.20 -2.40 3.79
N GLU A 37 -5.17 -1.15 4.24
CA GLU A 37 -4.44 -0.72 5.43
C GLU A 37 -4.94 -1.45 6.68
N LYS A 38 -6.25 -1.59 6.87
CA LYS A 38 -6.81 -2.36 7.99
C LYS A 38 -6.43 -3.84 7.91
N LYS A 39 -6.40 -4.41 6.70
CA LYS A 39 -6.06 -5.82 6.46
C LYS A 39 -4.56 -6.09 6.64
N THR A 40 -3.68 -5.18 6.22
CA THR A 40 -2.24 -5.28 6.50
C THR A 40 -1.95 -5.04 7.97
N ARG A 41 -2.62 -4.07 8.62
CA ARG A 41 -2.49 -3.90 10.07
C ARG A 41 -2.82 -5.21 10.78
N GLN A 42 -3.87 -5.94 10.42
CA GLN A 42 -4.15 -7.24 11.05
C GLN A 42 -3.15 -8.37 10.75
N ARG A 43 -2.45 -8.36 9.61
CA ARG A 43 -1.43 -9.38 9.29
C ARG A 43 -0.08 -9.12 9.95
N TYR A 44 0.25 -7.85 10.20
CA TYR A 44 1.55 -7.46 10.78
C TYR A 44 1.45 -7.00 12.24
N PHE A 45 0.24 -6.75 12.76
CA PHE A 45 0.03 -6.59 14.19
C PHE A 45 0.16 -7.97 14.81
N ASN A 46 1.32 -8.22 15.43
CA ASN A 46 1.65 -9.42 16.21
C ASN A 46 2.23 -10.62 15.43
N HIS A 47 3.02 -10.43 14.36
CA HIS A 47 4.01 -11.47 14.06
C HIS A 47 5.06 -11.45 15.18
N LYS A 48 5.10 -12.51 16.00
CA LYS A 48 6.29 -12.82 16.79
C LYS A 48 7.44 -12.91 15.80
N LYS A 49 8.50 -12.14 16.05
CA LYS A 49 9.80 -12.26 15.40
C LYS A 49 10.10 -13.75 15.21
N ASN A 50 10.14 -14.22 13.97
CA ASN A 50 10.52 -15.61 13.70
C ASN A 50 12.04 -15.68 13.68
N GLU A 51 12.62 -16.83 14.03
CA GLU A 51 14.09 -17.02 14.08
C GLU A 51 14.77 -16.83 12.71
N ASP A 52 13.98 -16.74 11.63
CA ASP A 52 14.40 -16.47 10.26
C ASP A 52 14.29 -14.99 9.83
N ASP A 53 13.81 -14.10 10.72
CA ASP A 53 13.76 -12.66 10.44
C ASP A 53 15.20 -12.10 10.49
N ILE A 54 15.65 -11.52 9.37
CA ILE A 54 17.00 -10.97 9.23
C ILE A 54 17.14 -9.74 10.12
N ASP A 55 17.79 -9.93 11.26
CA ASP A 55 18.06 -8.92 12.26
C ASP A 55 19.18 -7.97 11.83
N LEU A 56 18.86 -7.08 10.89
CA LEU A 56 19.78 -6.07 10.36
C LEU A 56 20.38 -5.12 11.42
N PHE A 57 19.85 -5.13 12.65
CA PHE A 57 20.27 -4.25 13.74
C PHE A 57 20.29 -4.91 15.12
N ASP A 58 20.13 -6.24 15.23
CA ASP A 58 20.22 -6.95 16.54
C ASP A 58 21.60 -7.58 16.78
N ASP A 59 22.55 -7.40 15.84
CA ASP A 59 23.97 -7.64 16.10
C ASP A 59 24.54 -6.45 16.90
N GLU A 60 24.15 -6.33 18.17
CA GLU A 60 25.10 -5.88 19.19
C GLU A 60 26.21 -6.95 19.26
N ASP A 61 27.21 -6.83 18.38
CA ASP A 61 28.62 -7.31 18.50
C ASP A 61 29.24 -7.99 17.26
N ASP A 62 28.63 -8.01 16.08
CA ASP A 62 29.25 -8.62 14.90
C ASP A 62 29.73 -7.58 13.87
N GLU A 63 30.86 -6.93 14.17
CA GLU A 63 31.68 -6.10 13.24
C GLU A 63 32.28 -6.91 12.06
N SER A 64 31.56 -7.90 11.53
CA SER A 64 32.02 -8.78 10.45
C SER A 64 31.43 -8.40 9.08
N GLY A 65 30.27 -7.74 9.04
CA GLY A 65 29.54 -7.45 7.78
C GLY A 65 30.18 -6.42 6.84
N TRP A 66 31.02 -5.52 7.36
CA TRP A 66 31.72 -4.50 6.55
C TRP A 66 33.17 -4.89 6.20
N SER A 67 33.72 -5.91 6.86
CA SER A 67 35.12 -6.33 6.70
C SER A 67 35.45 -6.91 5.33
N GLY A 68 34.45 -7.47 4.62
CA GLY A 68 34.64 -8.06 3.30
C GLY A 68 34.83 -7.07 2.15
N PHE A 69 34.49 -5.78 2.34
CA PHE A 69 34.67 -4.77 1.28
C PHE A 69 36.07 -4.11 1.34
N ASP A 70 36.69 -4.09 2.52
CA ASP A 70 38.03 -3.50 2.73
C ASP A 70 39.17 -4.47 2.38
N GLU A 71 38.95 -5.79 2.37
CA GLU A 71 39.97 -6.78 2.00
C GLU A 71 40.26 -6.85 0.49
N ASP A 72 39.29 -6.49 -0.36
CA ASP A 72 39.45 -6.49 -1.82
C ASP A 72 40.23 -5.27 -2.35
N ASN A 73 40.53 -4.29 -1.49
CA ASN A 73 41.29 -3.08 -1.84
C ASN A 73 42.67 -3.01 -1.14
N LYS A 74 43.32 -4.16 -0.98
CA LYS A 74 44.73 -4.28 -0.53
C LYS A 74 45.64 -4.86 -1.61
#